data_AF-T0L8T0-F1
#
_entry.id   AF-T0L8T0-F1
#
_cell.length_a   1.000
_cell.length_b   1.000
_cell.length_c   1.000
_cell.angle_alpha   90.00
_cell.angle_beta   90.00
_cell.angle_gamma   90.00
#
_symmetry.space_group_name_H-M   'P 1'
#
loop_
_entity.id
_entity.type
_entity.pdbx_description
1 polymer ?
#
loop_
_entity_poly.entity_id
_entity_poly.type
_entity_poly.pdbx_seq_one_letter_code
_entity_poly.pdbx_strand_id
1 'polypeptide(L)'
;MIYKDSCNRLSNQQNLGTIKSSNLCGEIIEFCDKGEIAVCNLASICLSKFIINTYEDKKNILKFDFDKLRKIVKILTKNLNNCIDNTFYPVPECKTSNLKHRPIGIGVQGLADLFVKLRLPFESSEARTLNYKIFENIYFAALDASSELAKELGPYESYQGSPLSKGIFHFELCKHTPENMTEWEILRKKILKYGVRNSLMVAPMPTANRKSIFS
;
A
#
# COMPACT_ATOMS: atom_id res chain seq x y z
N MET A 1 0.89 12.80 16.61
CA MET A 1 -0.49 12.64 17.10
C MET A 1 -1.17 11.57 16.26
N ILE A 2 -1.79 10.56 16.89
CA ILE A 2 -2.45 9.44 16.21
C ILE A 2 -3.88 9.33 16.75
N TYR A 3 -4.87 9.32 15.85
CA TYR A 3 -6.29 9.36 16.22
C TYR A 3 -6.88 7.94 16.27
N LYS A 4 -7.01 7.40 17.48
CA LYS A 4 -7.47 6.01 17.75
C LYS A 4 -8.73 5.63 16.98
N ASP A 5 -9.75 6.48 16.98
CA ASP A 5 -11.04 6.16 16.35
C ASP A 5 -10.94 6.05 14.84
N SER A 6 -10.14 6.92 14.22
CA SER A 6 -9.85 6.86 12.78
C SER A 6 -9.06 5.61 12.44
N CYS A 7 -8.04 5.28 13.24
CA CYS A 7 -7.23 4.07 13.07
C CYS A 7 -8.09 2.79 13.11
N ASN A 8 -9.03 2.70 14.05
CA ASN A 8 -9.88 1.53 14.22
C ASN A 8 -10.97 1.45 13.13
N ARG A 9 -11.65 2.57 12.83
CA ARG A 9 -12.75 2.59 11.86
C ARG A 9 -12.31 2.36 10.41
N LEU A 10 -11.10 2.77 10.06
CA LEU A 10 -10.60 2.76 8.68
C LEU A 10 -9.65 1.58 8.38
N SER A 11 -9.44 0.68 9.34
CA SER A 11 -8.53 -0.46 9.19
C SER A 11 -9.23 -1.68 8.60
N ASN A 12 -8.53 -2.37 7.70
CA ASN A 12 -8.95 -3.68 7.23
C ASN A 12 -8.79 -4.77 8.32
N GLN A 13 -8.03 -4.51 9.37
CA GLN A 13 -7.86 -5.41 10.52
C GLN A 13 -8.91 -5.19 11.62
N GLN A 14 -9.96 -4.39 11.38
CA GLN A 14 -10.98 -4.10 12.40
C GLN A 14 -11.77 -5.33 12.87
N ASN A 15 -11.71 -6.46 12.14
CA ASN A 15 -12.29 -7.74 12.56
C ASN A 15 -11.48 -8.47 13.64
N LEU A 16 -10.24 -8.07 13.90
CA LEU A 16 -9.36 -8.71 14.90
C LEU A 16 -9.61 -8.20 16.32
N GLY A 17 -10.08 -6.96 16.44
CA GLY A 17 -10.28 -6.27 17.70
C GLY A 17 -9.77 -4.84 17.65
N THR A 18 -9.75 -4.17 18.81
CA THR A 18 -9.30 -2.78 18.90
C THR A 18 -7.79 -2.68 18.73
N ILE A 19 -7.35 -1.90 17.74
CA ILE A 19 -5.96 -1.48 17.54
C ILE A 19 -5.61 -0.44 18.60
N LYS A 20 -4.55 -0.72 19.38
CA LYS A 20 -4.22 0.02 20.62
C LYS A 20 -3.08 1.02 20.46
N SER A 21 -2.25 0.85 19.44
CA SER A 21 -1.05 1.67 19.24
C SER A 21 -0.67 1.72 17.76
N SER A 22 0.37 2.52 17.47
CA SER A 22 1.12 2.48 16.22
C SER A 22 2.55 2.04 16.52
N ASN A 23 3.44 2.14 15.52
CA ASN A 23 4.88 1.92 15.67
C ASN A 23 5.64 3.22 16.00
N LEU A 24 6.98 3.14 16.04
CA LEU A 24 7.90 4.24 16.33
C LEU A 24 7.69 5.47 15.41
N CYS A 25 7.40 5.23 14.12
CA CYS A 25 7.32 6.28 13.10
C CYS A 25 5.87 6.72 12.80
N GLY A 26 4.87 6.07 13.39
CA GLY A 26 3.46 6.47 13.32
C GLY A 26 2.71 6.08 12.04
N GLU A 27 3.33 5.31 11.14
CA GLU A 27 2.77 4.88 9.86
C GLU A 27 2.09 3.50 9.91
N ILE A 28 2.44 2.66 10.89
CA ILE A 28 1.90 1.30 11.01
C ILE A 28 0.76 1.25 12.01
N ILE A 29 -0.39 0.78 11.56
CA ILE A 29 -1.62 0.66 12.35
C ILE A 29 -2.09 -0.80 12.25
N GLU A 30 -1.51 -1.64 13.09
CA GLU A 30 -1.72 -3.09 13.11
C GLU A 30 -2.22 -3.56 14.48
N PHE A 31 -3.00 -4.64 14.49
CA PHE A 31 -3.51 -5.24 15.71
C PHE A 31 -2.40 -5.93 16.52
N CYS A 32 -2.44 -5.75 17.84
CA CYS A 32 -1.58 -6.44 18.80
C CYS A 32 -2.39 -6.88 20.03
N ASP A 33 -2.04 -8.04 20.57
CA ASP A 33 -2.55 -8.51 21.85
C ASP A 33 -1.46 -9.23 22.68
N LYS A 34 -1.84 -10.09 23.62
CA LYS A 34 -0.88 -10.81 24.46
C LYS A 34 -0.14 -11.92 23.72
N GLY A 35 -0.72 -12.48 22.66
CA GLY A 35 -0.14 -13.56 21.85
C GLY A 35 0.38 -13.12 20.49
N GLU A 36 0.08 -11.89 20.08
CA GLU A 36 0.40 -11.35 18.76
C GLU A 36 1.11 -9.99 18.89
N ILE A 37 2.36 -9.94 18.43
CA ILE A 37 3.12 -8.70 18.27
C ILE A 37 3.19 -8.39 16.78
N ALA A 38 2.61 -7.27 16.36
CA ALA A 38 2.62 -6.81 14.97
C ALA A 38 4.05 -6.65 14.42
N VAL A 39 4.24 -7.03 13.15
CA VAL A 39 5.50 -6.93 12.42
C VAL A 39 5.23 -6.32 11.06
N CYS A 40 6.04 -5.34 10.68
CA CYS A 40 5.92 -4.72 9.36
C CYS A 40 7.12 -5.01 8.46
N ASN A 41 6.84 -5.38 7.21
CA ASN A 41 7.82 -5.48 6.14
C ASN A 41 7.71 -4.26 5.22
N LEU A 42 8.78 -3.46 5.14
CA LEU A 42 8.75 -2.12 4.55
C LEU A 42 9.64 -1.96 3.31
N ALA A 43 9.06 -1.49 2.21
CA ALA A 43 9.83 -1.07 1.03
C ALA A 43 9.25 0.16 0.34
N SER A 44 10.12 1.01 -0.21
CA SER A 44 9.77 2.31 -0.77
C SER A 44 10.06 2.41 -2.26
N ILE A 45 9.14 3.03 -3.00
CA ILE A 45 9.28 3.27 -4.44
C ILE A 45 9.84 4.68 -4.67
N CYS A 46 10.90 4.80 -5.50
CA CYS A 46 11.45 6.09 -5.89
C CYS A 46 10.65 6.69 -7.05
N LEU A 47 9.73 7.62 -6.74
CA LEU A 47 8.76 8.17 -7.70
C LEU A 47 9.41 8.94 -8.85
N SER A 48 10.57 9.55 -8.63
CA SER A 48 11.26 10.33 -9.67
C SER A 48 11.82 9.48 -10.82
N LYS A 49 11.84 8.14 -10.70
CA LYS A 49 12.29 7.19 -11.74
C LYS A 49 11.19 6.78 -12.73
N PHE A 50 9.96 7.26 -12.52
CA PHE A 50 8.81 7.00 -13.38
C PHE A 50 8.48 8.17 -14.31
N ILE A 51 9.38 9.16 -14.41
CA ILE A 51 9.25 10.24 -15.39
C ILE A 51 9.78 9.73 -16.73
N ILE A 52 8.93 9.82 -17.75
CA ILE A 52 9.28 9.53 -19.14
C ILE A 52 9.26 10.81 -19.95
N ASN A 53 10.11 10.85 -20.96
CA ASN A 53 10.17 11.95 -21.90
C ASN A 53 9.45 11.55 -23.19
N THR A 54 8.42 12.29 -23.56
CA THR A 54 7.60 12.03 -24.75
C THR A 54 7.63 13.23 -25.68
N TYR A 55 7.64 12.97 -26.99
CA TYR A 55 7.55 14.01 -28.01
C TYR A 55 6.11 14.11 -28.52
N GLU A 56 5.42 15.21 -28.20
CA GLU A 56 4.08 15.53 -28.70
C GLU A 56 4.11 16.93 -29.30
N ASP A 57 3.51 17.11 -30.49
CA ASP A 57 3.43 18.40 -31.20
C ASP A 57 4.77 19.13 -31.33
N LYS A 58 5.85 18.38 -31.61
CA LYS A 58 7.24 18.89 -31.70
C LYS A 58 7.76 19.53 -30.40
N LYS A 59 7.12 19.26 -29.26
CA LYS A 59 7.54 19.70 -27.93
C LYS A 59 7.93 18.51 -27.06
N ASN A 60 8.92 18.75 -26.22
CA ASN A 60 9.38 17.77 -25.24
C ASN A 60 8.47 17.83 -24.01
N ILE A 61 7.69 16.78 -23.75
CA ILE A 61 6.74 16.72 -22.63
C ILE A 61 7.18 15.62 -21.66
N LEU A 62 7.34 16.00 -20.39
CA LEU A 62 7.58 15.05 -19.31
C LEU A 62 6.24 14.50 -18.81
N LYS A 63 6.10 13.17 -18.79
CA LYS A 63 4.91 12.49 -18.28
C LYS A 63 5.29 11.50 -17.18
N PHE A 64 4.33 11.20 -16.32
CA PHE A 64 4.48 10.18 -15.28
C PHE A 64 3.95 8.84 -15.81
N ASP A 65 4.76 7.80 -15.73
CA ASP A 65 4.49 6.45 -16.23
C ASP A 65 3.78 5.60 -15.16
N PHE A 66 2.45 5.62 -15.19
CA PHE A 66 1.59 4.86 -14.27
C PHE A 66 1.63 3.36 -14.52
N ASP A 67 1.83 2.91 -15.76
CA ASP A 67 1.88 1.48 -16.10
C ASP A 67 3.14 0.84 -15.51
N LYS A 68 4.28 1.52 -15.64
CA LYS A 68 5.52 1.10 -15.00
C LYS A 68 5.40 1.14 -13.48
N LEU A 69 4.72 2.16 -12.91
CA LEU A 69 4.46 2.21 -11.46
C LEU A 69 3.65 0.98 -11.00
N ARG A 70 2.51 0.68 -11.65
CA ARG A 70 1.69 -0.49 -11.34
C ARG A 70 2.51 -1.78 -11.42
N LYS A 71 3.32 -1.96 -12.48
CA LYS A 71 4.20 -3.12 -12.65
C LYS A 71 5.19 -3.29 -11.49
N ILE A 72 5.87 -2.20 -11.10
CA ILE A 72 6.85 -2.25 -9.99
C ILE A 72 6.17 -2.51 -8.65
N VAL A 73 5.01 -1.90 -8.39
CA VAL A 73 4.24 -2.14 -7.16
C VAL A 73 3.84 -3.62 -7.05
N LYS A 74 3.40 -4.26 -8.15
CA LYS A 74 3.08 -5.69 -8.14
C LYS A 74 4.29 -6.55 -7.75
N ILE A 75 5.46 -6.27 -8.33
CA ILE A 75 6.71 -6.96 -8.00
C ILE A 75 7.06 -6.75 -6.53
N LEU A 76 6.98 -5.51 -6.05
CA LEU A 76 7.29 -5.17 -4.67
C LEU A 76 6.37 -5.87 -3.67
N THR A 77 5.08 -5.95 -3.99
CA THR A 77 4.07 -6.68 -3.19
C THR A 77 4.46 -8.15 -3.04
N LYS A 78 4.86 -8.81 -4.14
CA LYS A 78 5.31 -10.21 -4.13
C LYS A 78 6.60 -10.37 -3.32
N ASN A 79 7.55 -9.46 -3.48
CA ASN A 79 8.80 -9.48 -2.70
C ASN A 79 8.55 -9.33 -1.20
N LEU A 80 7.73 -8.36 -0.79
CA LEU A 80 7.38 -8.16 0.63
C LEU A 80 6.62 -9.36 1.20
N ASN A 81 5.72 -9.97 0.43
CA ASN A 81 5.08 -11.22 0.86
C ASN A 81 6.10 -12.35 1.07
N ASN A 82 7.08 -12.49 0.18
CA ASN A 82 8.14 -13.50 0.34
C ASN A 82 9.04 -13.20 1.55
N CYS A 83 9.26 -11.93 1.89
CA CYS A 83 10.00 -11.56 3.10
C CYS A 83 9.32 -12.09 4.37
N ILE A 84 7.97 -12.12 4.43
CA ILE A 84 7.24 -12.66 5.60
C ILE A 84 7.66 -14.10 5.89
N ASP A 85 7.79 -14.93 4.87
CA ASP A 85 8.09 -16.35 5.05
C ASP A 85 9.58 -16.62 5.34
N ASN A 86 10.47 -15.71 4.92
CA ASN A 86 11.92 -15.83 5.06
C ASN A 86 12.52 -15.00 6.21
N THR A 87 11.69 -14.26 6.95
CA THR A 87 12.13 -13.42 8.07
C THR A 87 12.47 -14.27 9.29
N PHE A 88 13.58 -13.94 9.95
CA PHE A 88 13.87 -14.43 11.29
C PHE A 88 13.05 -13.64 12.31
N TYR A 89 12.17 -14.32 13.04
CA TYR A 89 11.35 -13.70 14.07
C TYR A 89 12.03 -13.84 15.44
N PRO A 90 12.33 -12.73 16.14
CA PRO A 90 13.07 -12.77 17.40
C PRO A 90 12.23 -13.36 18.55
N VAL A 91 10.91 -13.25 18.48
CA VAL A 91 9.96 -13.79 19.46
C VAL A 91 8.79 -14.47 18.74
N PRO A 92 8.20 -15.56 19.30
CA PRO A 92 7.17 -16.35 18.63
C PRO A 92 5.89 -15.56 18.33
N GLU A 93 5.53 -14.60 19.18
CA GLU A 93 4.34 -13.74 19.01
C GLU A 93 4.40 -12.92 17.72
N CYS A 94 5.62 -12.51 17.31
CA CYS A 94 5.87 -11.84 16.03
C CYS A 94 5.60 -12.77 14.84
N LYS A 95 6.03 -14.03 14.94
CA LYS A 95 5.82 -15.03 13.88
C LYS A 95 4.34 -15.36 13.74
N THR A 96 3.64 -15.54 14.86
CA THR A 96 2.19 -15.80 14.90
C THR A 96 1.42 -14.69 14.21
N SER A 97 1.63 -13.44 14.63
CA SER A 97 0.96 -12.26 14.04
C SER A 97 1.24 -12.15 12.53
N ASN A 98 2.51 -12.20 12.12
CA ASN A 98 2.87 -11.95 10.73
C ASN A 98 2.41 -13.08 9.79
N LEU A 99 2.41 -14.35 10.22
CA LEU A 99 1.90 -15.45 9.39
C LEU A 99 0.37 -15.45 9.28
N LYS A 100 -0.33 -15.04 10.34
CA LYS A 100 -1.80 -15.00 10.41
C LYS A 100 -2.42 -13.83 9.63
N HIS A 101 -1.79 -12.66 9.67
CA HIS A 101 -2.32 -11.42 9.08
C HIS A 101 -1.57 -10.96 7.83
N ARG A 102 -0.29 -11.34 7.71
CA ARG A 102 0.58 -11.05 6.57
C ARG A 102 0.60 -9.58 6.11
N PRO A 103 0.65 -8.58 7.01
CA PRO A 103 0.70 -7.18 6.60
C PRO A 103 2.02 -6.86 5.88
N ILE A 104 1.94 -5.93 4.93
CA ILE A 104 3.11 -5.33 4.27
C ILE A 104 2.92 -3.81 4.22
N GLY A 105 4.03 -3.06 4.14
CA GLY A 105 4.01 -1.61 4.03
C GLY A 105 4.81 -1.11 2.82
N ILE A 106 4.07 -0.75 1.77
CA ILE A 106 4.61 -0.06 0.61
C ILE A 106 4.54 1.44 0.86
N GLY A 107 5.70 2.09 0.77
CA GLY A 107 5.82 3.54 0.83
C GLY A 107 6.43 4.14 -0.42
N VAL A 108 6.68 5.45 -0.38
CA VAL A 108 7.25 6.21 -1.49
C VAL A 108 8.39 7.11 -1.02
N GLN A 109 9.26 7.46 -1.94
CA GLN A 109 10.28 8.49 -1.75
C GLN A 109 10.42 9.33 -3.03
N GLY A 110 10.97 10.54 -2.87
CA GLY A 110 11.21 11.44 -3.99
C GLY A 110 9.95 12.10 -4.56
N LEU A 111 8.91 12.30 -3.74
CA LEU A 111 7.69 13.02 -4.16
C LEU A 111 7.99 14.50 -4.49
N ALA A 112 8.74 15.18 -3.63
CA ALA A 112 9.17 16.56 -3.90
C ALA A 112 10.06 16.63 -5.15
N ASP A 113 11.02 15.71 -5.28
CA ASP A 113 11.90 15.60 -6.43
C ASP A 113 11.12 15.36 -7.74
N LEU A 114 10.07 14.55 -7.69
CA LEU A 114 9.14 14.34 -8.79
C LEU A 114 8.48 15.67 -9.20
N PHE A 115 7.90 16.39 -8.25
CA PHE A 115 7.21 17.66 -8.53
C PHE A 115 8.15 18.71 -9.09
N VAL A 116 9.37 18.82 -8.56
CA VAL A 116 10.41 19.73 -9.10
C VAL A 116 10.76 19.37 -10.54
N LYS A 117 10.98 18.08 -10.85
CA LYS A 117 11.29 17.62 -12.22
C LYS A 117 10.15 17.87 -13.20
N LEU A 118 8.91 17.76 -12.76
CA LEU A 118 7.72 18.07 -13.56
C LEU A 118 7.35 19.57 -13.56
N ARG A 119 8.13 20.42 -12.86
CA ARG A 119 7.87 21.85 -12.69
C ARG A 119 6.49 22.16 -12.10
N LEU A 120 6.04 21.31 -11.18
CA LEU A 120 4.77 21.47 -10.46
C LEU A 120 5.07 22.05 -9.08
N PRO A 121 4.54 23.25 -8.73
CA PRO A 121 4.55 23.71 -7.35
C PRO A 121 3.82 22.71 -6.45
N PHE A 122 4.34 22.47 -5.24
CA PHE A 122 3.80 21.43 -4.35
C PHE A 122 2.31 21.65 -4.01
N GLU A 123 1.89 22.91 -3.93
CA GLU A 123 0.53 23.32 -3.58
C GLU A 123 -0.41 23.44 -4.80
N SER A 124 0.08 23.15 -6.01
CA SER A 124 -0.71 23.32 -7.23
C SER A 124 -1.80 22.24 -7.36
N SER A 125 -2.87 22.58 -8.09
CA SER A 125 -3.94 21.64 -8.43
C SER A 125 -3.41 20.39 -9.15
N GLU A 126 -2.42 20.57 -10.02
CA GLU A 126 -1.81 19.50 -10.80
C GLU A 126 -0.99 18.57 -9.90
N ALA A 127 -0.21 19.10 -8.96
CA ALA A 127 0.53 18.31 -7.98
C ALA A 127 -0.42 17.51 -7.08
N ARG A 128 -1.54 18.12 -6.65
CA ARG A 128 -2.58 17.44 -5.88
C ARG A 128 -3.22 16.28 -6.67
N THR A 129 -3.61 16.52 -7.92
CA THR A 129 -4.19 15.48 -8.79
C THR A 129 -3.18 14.35 -9.06
N LEU A 130 -1.92 14.69 -9.33
CA LEU A 130 -0.86 13.70 -9.52
C LEU A 130 -0.65 12.87 -8.25
N ASN A 131 -0.66 13.50 -7.08
CA ASN A 131 -0.55 12.80 -5.80
C ASN A 131 -1.68 11.76 -5.62
N TYR A 132 -2.94 12.15 -5.87
CA TYR A 132 -4.07 11.22 -5.81
C TYR A 132 -3.87 10.03 -6.76
N LYS A 133 -3.54 10.30 -8.02
CA LYS A 133 -3.33 9.25 -9.03
C LYS A 133 -2.18 8.31 -8.65
N ILE A 134 -1.07 8.81 -8.11
CA ILE A 134 0.05 7.97 -7.68
C ILE A 134 -0.40 6.97 -6.62
N PHE A 135 -1.05 7.45 -5.55
CA PHE A 135 -1.45 6.58 -4.45
C PHE A 135 -2.61 5.65 -4.81
N GLU A 136 -3.54 6.09 -5.67
CA GLU A 136 -4.58 5.24 -6.23
C GLU A 136 -3.96 4.06 -7.00
N ASN A 137 -2.99 4.33 -7.89
CA ASN A 137 -2.32 3.31 -8.69
C ASN A 137 -1.46 2.36 -7.84
N ILE A 138 -0.82 2.86 -6.78
CA ILE A 138 -0.09 2.02 -5.81
C ILE A 138 -1.06 1.09 -5.08
N TYR A 139 -2.16 1.62 -4.55
CA TYR A 139 -3.11 0.82 -3.80
C TYR A 139 -3.78 -0.24 -4.68
N PHE A 140 -4.22 0.15 -5.89
CA PHE A 140 -4.81 -0.76 -6.86
C PHE A 140 -3.87 -1.91 -7.21
N ALA A 141 -2.63 -1.60 -7.59
CA ALA A 141 -1.66 -2.61 -8.01
C ALA A 141 -1.25 -3.55 -6.86
N ALA A 142 -1.17 -3.03 -5.63
CA ALA A 142 -0.87 -3.86 -4.46
C ALA A 142 -2.00 -4.84 -4.14
N LEU A 143 -3.26 -4.38 -4.16
CA LEU A 143 -4.43 -5.24 -3.98
C LEU A 143 -4.53 -6.30 -5.08
N ASP A 144 -4.30 -5.91 -6.33
CA ASP A 144 -4.36 -6.80 -7.47
C ASP A 144 -3.29 -7.91 -7.39
N ALA A 145 -2.05 -7.56 -7.06
CA ALA A 145 -0.97 -8.53 -6.83
C ALA A 145 -1.23 -9.42 -5.61
N SER A 146 -1.76 -8.86 -4.52
CA SER A 146 -2.11 -9.65 -3.34
C SER A 146 -3.26 -10.62 -3.62
N SER A 147 -4.19 -10.27 -4.50
CA SER A 147 -5.25 -11.18 -4.96
C SER A 147 -4.73 -12.25 -5.92
N GLU A 148 -3.74 -11.93 -6.78
CA GLU A 148 -3.01 -12.96 -7.56
C GLU A 148 -2.36 -13.99 -6.62
N LEU A 149 -1.66 -13.53 -5.58
CA LEU A 149 -1.06 -14.41 -4.57
C LEU A 149 -2.10 -15.24 -3.82
N ALA A 150 -3.27 -14.66 -3.50
CA ALA A 150 -4.33 -15.38 -2.83
C ALA A 150 -4.95 -16.47 -3.69
N LYS A 151 -5.04 -16.25 -5.01
CA LYS A 151 -5.47 -17.28 -5.96
C LYS A 151 -4.52 -18.48 -5.98
N GLU A 152 -3.22 -18.25 -5.82
CA GLU A 152 -2.19 -19.30 -5.86
C GLU A 152 -1.97 -19.99 -4.51
N LEU A 153 -1.96 -19.22 -3.42
CA LEU A 153 -1.53 -19.67 -2.08
C LEU A 153 -2.65 -19.65 -1.03
N GLY A 154 -3.85 -19.22 -1.42
CA GLY A 154 -4.97 -18.93 -0.52
C GLY A 154 -4.87 -17.53 0.13
N PRO A 155 -5.98 -16.98 0.63
CA PRO A 155 -5.97 -15.73 1.39
C PRO A 155 -5.18 -15.86 2.70
N TYR A 156 -4.88 -14.74 3.36
CA TYR A 156 -4.34 -14.80 4.74
C TYR A 156 -5.37 -15.40 5.70
N GLU A 157 -4.90 -16.02 6.79
CA GLU A 157 -5.73 -16.84 7.69
C GLU A 157 -6.95 -16.08 8.26
N SER A 158 -6.72 -14.84 8.69
CA SER A 158 -7.74 -13.98 9.29
C SER A 158 -8.53 -13.12 8.28
N TYR A 159 -8.55 -13.51 7.01
CA TYR A 159 -9.22 -12.75 5.95
C TYR A 159 -10.73 -12.66 6.14
N GLN A 160 -11.37 -13.75 6.54
CA GLN A 160 -12.82 -13.79 6.68
C GLN A 160 -13.30 -12.84 7.77
N GLY A 161 -14.30 -12.02 7.43
CA GLY A 161 -14.86 -11.00 8.31
C GLY A 161 -14.22 -9.61 8.14
N SER A 162 -13.08 -9.50 7.46
CA SER A 162 -12.44 -8.22 7.14
C SER A 162 -13.28 -7.38 6.15
N PRO A 163 -13.10 -6.05 6.11
CA PRO A 163 -13.67 -5.20 5.06
C PRO A 163 -13.42 -5.73 3.64
N LEU A 164 -12.18 -6.12 3.33
CA LEU A 164 -11.85 -6.64 2.00
C LEU A 164 -12.59 -7.95 1.68
N SER A 165 -12.87 -8.81 2.68
CA SER A 165 -13.69 -10.01 2.45
C SER A 165 -15.16 -9.71 2.13
N LYS A 166 -15.63 -8.53 2.53
CA LYS A 166 -16.95 -7.97 2.15
C LYS A 166 -16.86 -7.13 0.88
N GLY A 167 -15.69 -7.09 0.25
CA GLY A 167 -15.39 -6.29 -0.92
C GLY A 167 -15.23 -4.80 -0.62
N ILE A 168 -15.14 -4.34 0.62
CA ILE A 168 -15.07 -2.93 1.00
C ILE A 168 -13.61 -2.44 0.98
N PHE A 169 -13.32 -1.43 0.18
CA PHE A 169 -11.99 -0.83 0.05
C PHE A 169 -11.74 0.31 1.04
N HIS A 170 -10.47 0.67 1.24
CA HIS A 170 -10.09 1.74 2.16
C HIS A 170 -10.71 3.10 1.80
N PHE A 171 -10.79 3.44 0.51
CA PHE A 171 -11.42 4.69 0.09
C PHE A 171 -12.91 4.75 0.43
N GLU A 172 -13.61 3.61 0.44
CA GLU A 172 -15.03 3.54 0.82
C GLU A 172 -15.21 3.73 2.33
N LEU A 173 -14.29 3.18 3.15
CA LEU A 173 -14.24 3.47 4.59
C LEU A 173 -14.04 4.97 4.86
N CYS A 174 -13.27 5.63 3.99
CA CYS A 174 -13.06 7.09 4.01
C CYS A 174 -14.20 7.89 3.37
N LYS A 175 -15.27 7.25 2.91
CA LYS A 175 -16.41 7.88 2.19
C LYS A 175 -15.97 8.65 0.93
N HIS A 176 -14.98 8.11 0.23
CA HIS A 176 -14.47 8.63 -1.03
C HIS A 176 -14.77 7.66 -2.17
N THR A 177 -14.85 8.18 -3.39
CA THR A 177 -15.08 7.39 -4.61
C THR A 177 -14.07 7.82 -5.66
N PRO A 178 -13.21 6.90 -6.14
CA PRO A 178 -12.27 7.18 -7.22
C PRO A 178 -12.98 7.53 -8.53
N GLU A 179 -12.27 8.22 -9.44
CA GLU A 179 -12.81 8.64 -10.74
C GLU A 179 -13.15 7.43 -11.63
N ASN A 180 -12.33 6.37 -11.61
CA ASN A 180 -12.50 5.20 -12.46
C ASN A 180 -13.00 3.98 -11.68
N MET A 181 -14.28 3.93 -11.36
CA MET A 181 -14.88 2.80 -10.62
C MET A 181 -14.89 1.48 -11.40
N THR A 182 -14.82 1.49 -12.73
CA THR A 182 -14.91 0.27 -13.54
C THR A 182 -13.76 -0.70 -13.26
N GLU A 183 -12.52 -0.19 -13.19
CA GLU A 183 -11.36 -1.03 -12.81
C GLU A 183 -11.51 -1.57 -11.38
N TRP A 184 -11.98 -0.75 -10.45
CA TRP A 184 -12.20 -1.14 -9.06
C TRP A 184 -13.26 -2.23 -8.92
N GLU A 185 -14.33 -2.21 -9.71
CA GLU A 185 -15.36 -3.27 -9.70
C GLU A 185 -14.84 -4.60 -10.26
N ILE A 186 -13.96 -4.55 -11.26
CA ILE A 186 -13.28 -5.77 -11.76
C ILE A 186 -12.40 -6.35 -10.67
N LEU A 187 -11.61 -5.51 -9.99
CA LEU A 187 -10.76 -5.92 -8.88
C LEU A 187 -11.60 -6.42 -7.68
N ARG A 188 -12.74 -5.79 -7.39
CA ARG A 188 -13.68 -6.21 -6.34
C ARG A 188 -14.17 -7.63 -6.60
N LYS A 189 -14.62 -7.93 -7.82
CA LYS A 189 -15.03 -9.29 -8.22
C LYS A 189 -13.89 -10.30 -8.06
N LYS A 190 -12.67 -9.91 -8.41
CA LYS A 190 -11.48 -10.75 -8.24
C LYS A 190 -11.20 -11.05 -6.76
N ILE A 191 -11.25 -10.03 -5.90
CA ILE A 191 -11.02 -10.16 -4.45
C ILE A 191 -12.13 -10.95 -3.75
N LEU A 192 -13.39 -10.75 -4.12
CA LEU A 192 -14.50 -11.54 -3.59
C LEU A 192 -14.38 -13.02 -3.97
N LYS A 193 -13.80 -13.32 -5.15
CA LYS A 193 -13.60 -14.69 -5.62
C LYS A 193 -12.38 -15.39 -5.02
N TYR A 194 -11.24 -14.70 -4.93
CA TYR A 194 -9.96 -15.33 -4.58
C TYR A 194 -9.41 -14.88 -3.21
N GLY A 195 -9.92 -13.78 -2.67
CA GLY A 195 -9.36 -13.11 -1.51
C GLY A 195 -8.13 -12.26 -1.84
N VAL A 196 -7.42 -11.87 -0.78
CA VAL A 196 -6.10 -11.23 -0.82
C VAL A 196 -5.14 -11.93 0.14
N ARG A 197 -3.85 -11.92 -0.17
CA ARG A 197 -2.81 -12.60 0.62
C ARG A 197 -2.30 -11.76 1.79
N ASN A 198 -2.55 -10.45 1.78
CA ASN A 198 -2.02 -9.50 2.78
C ASN A 198 -3.17 -8.67 3.36
N SER A 199 -3.21 -8.53 4.69
CA SER A 199 -4.25 -7.76 5.38
C SER A 199 -4.13 -6.24 5.19
N LEU A 200 -2.90 -5.73 5.10
CA LEU A 200 -2.55 -4.32 4.87
C LEU A 200 -1.42 -4.25 3.84
N MET A 201 -1.33 -3.15 3.10
CA MET A 201 -0.44 -3.06 1.92
C MET A 201 0.35 -1.76 1.78
N VAL A 202 -0.24 -0.62 2.16
CA VAL A 202 0.32 0.71 1.89
C VAL A 202 0.50 1.43 3.22
N ALA A 203 1.73 1.81 3.52
CA ALA A 203 2.11 2.54 4.72
C ALA A 203 3.34 3.41 4.40
N PRO A 204 3.13 4.67 3.94
CA PRO A 204 4.22 5.57 3.60
C PRO A 204 5.06 5.91 4.84
N MET A 205 6.24 5.30 4.94
CA MET A 205 7.18 5.43 6.05
C MET A 205 8.18 6.58 5.81
N PRO A 206 8.82 7.10 6.89
CA PRO A 206 10.00 7.94 6.74
C PRO A 206 11.14 7.18 6.02
N THR A 207 11.68 7.76 4.95
CA THR A 207 12.76 7.15 4.15
C THR A 207 14.13 7.78 4.41
N ALA A 208 14.35 8.35 5.60
CA ALA A 208 15.50 9.20 5.96
C ALA A 208 16.86 8.67 5.46
N ASN A 209 17.23 7.42 5.79
CA ASN A 209 18.53 6.85 5.38
C ASN A 209 18.53 6.24 3.97
N ARG A 210 17.36 5.94 3.40
CA ARG A 210 17.26 5.34 2.05
C ARG A 210 17.21 6.41 0.96
N LYS A 211 16.64 7.58 1.24
CA LYS A 211 16.56 8.68 0.28
C LYS A 211 17.96 9.17 -0.15
N SER A 212 18.92 9.25 0.77
CA SER A 212 20.30 9.68 0.49
C SER A 212 21.08 8.73 -0.42
N ILE A 213 20.67 7.47 -0.54
CA ILE A 213 21.32 6.48 -1.42
C ILE A 213 20.84 6.64 -2.87
N PHE A 214 19.62 7.15 -3.08
CA PHE A 214 18.97 7.23 -4.39
C PHE A 214 18.76 8.65 -4.92
N SER A 215 19.23 9.66 -4.17
CA SER A 215 19.25 11.08 -4.56
C SER A 215 20.30 11.35 -5.63
#